data_AF-A0A258CUQ1-F1
#
_entry.id   AF-A0A258CUQ1-F1
#
_cell.length_a   1.000
_cell.length_b   1.000
_cell.length_c   1.000
_cell.angle_alpha   90.00
_cell.angle_beta   90.00
_cell.angle_gamma   90.00
#
_symmetry.space_group_name_H-M   'P 1'
#
loop_
_entity.id
_entity.type
_entity.pdbx_description
1 polymer ?
#
loop_
_entity_poly.entity_id
_entity_poly.type
_entity_poly.pdbx_seq_one_letter_code
_entity_poly.pdbx_strand_id
1 'polypeptide(L)' 'MPSFSRSLEQALHRALALANERHHEYATLEHLLLALVDDQDAAAVMRACSVDLDTLRRNLVD' A
#
# COMPACT_ATOMS: atom_id res chain seq x y z
N MET A 1 21.74 -3.33 -8.51
CA MET A 1 20.28 -3.38 -8.33
C MET A 1 19.96 -2.39 -7.23
N PRO A 2 19.04 -1.41 -7.42
CA PRO A 2 18.62 -0.59 -6.30
C PRO A 2 17.99 -1.52 -5.27
N SER A 3 18.61 -1.68 -4.10
CA SER A 3 17.97 -2.39 -3.00
C SER A 3 16.88 -1.47 -2.46
N PHE A 4 15.63 -1.83 -2.69
CA PHE A 4 14.54 -1.18 -1.97
C PHE A 4 14.74 -1.38 -0.47
N SER A 5 14.20 -0.48 0.35
CA SER A 5 14.14 -0.72 1.79
C SER A 5 13.34 -2.00 2.04
N ARG A 6 13.67 -2.71 3.12
CA ARG A 6 12.92 -3.92 3.51
C ARG A 6 11.41 -3.63 3.69
N SER A 7 11.07 -2.44 4.17
CA SER A 7 9.67 -1.99 4.30
C SER A 7 8.97 -1.89 2.95
N LEU A 8 9.63 -1.30 1.94
CA LEU A 8 9.05 -1.15 0.61
C LEU A 8 8.92 -2.50 -0.10
N GLU A 9 9.89 -3.40 0.05
CA GLU A 9 9.79 -4.77 -0.49
C GLU A 9 8.61 -5.55 0.12
N GLN A 10 8.39 -5.41 1.44
CA GLN A 10 7.23 -5.98 2.10
C GLN A 10 5.91 -5.37 1.65
N ALA A 11 5.87 -4.06 1.38
CA ALA A 11 4.68 -3.39 0.84
C ALA A 11 4.38 -3.87 -0.58
N LEU A 12 5.41 -4.06 -1.43
CA LEU A 12 5.26 -4.60 -2.78
C LEU A 12 4.72 -6.04 -2.77
N HIS A 13 5.25 -6.91 -1.90
CA HIS A 13 4.73 -8.27 -1.76
C HIS A 13 3.26 -8.29 -1.31
N ARG A 14 2.88 -7.42 -0.35
CA ARG A 14 1.48 -7.26 0.07
C ARG A 14 0.60 -6.75 -1.07
N ALA A 15 1.05 -5.77 -1.84
CA ALA A 15 0.32 -5.25 -2.99
C ALA A 15 0.06 -6.32 -4.07
N LEU A 16 1.06 -7.17 -4.34
CA LEU A 16 0.91 -8.29 -5.27
C LEU A 16 -0.07 -9.35 -4.75
N ALA A 17 -0.03 -9.65 -3.45
CA ALA A 17 -0.99 -10.56 -2.83
C ALA A 17 -2.43 -10.01 -2.96
N LEU A 18 -2.63 -8.72 -2.69
CA LEU A 18 -3.93 -8.04 -2.84
C LEU A 18 -4.44 -8.07 -4.28
N ALA A 19 -3.56 -7.88 -5.27
CA ALA A 19 -3.90 -7.96 -6.68
C ALA A 19 -4.31 -9.40 -7.05
N ASN A 20 -3.57 -10.39 -6.58
CA ASN A 20 -3.88 -11.81 -6.82
C ASN A 20 -5.21 -12.23 -6.16
N GLU A 21 -5.51 -11.75 -4.95
CA GLU A 21 -6.79 -11.97 -4.27
C GLU A 21 -7.97 -11.36 -5.04
N ARG A 22 -7.76 -10.22 -5.70
CA ARG A 22 -8.76 -9.56 -6.56
C ARG A 22 -8.77 -10.07 -8.00
N HIS A 23 -7.97 -11.10 -8.32
CA HIS A 23 -7.79 -11.64 -9.67
C HIS A 23 -7.33 -10.59 -10.70
N HIS A 24 -6.60 -9.57 -10.24
CA HIS A 24 -5.96 -8.59 -11.10
C HIS A 24 -4.61 -9.13 -11.60
N GLU A 25 -4.40 -9.07 -12.91
CA GLU A 25 -3.18 -9.54 -13.57
C GLU A 25 -1.93 -8.75 -13.12
N TYR A 26 -2.13 -7.50 -12.69
CA TYR A 26 -1.06 -6.61 -12.26
C TYR A 26 -1.43 -5.90 -10.96
N ALA A 27 -0.42 -5.65 -10.11
CA ALA A 27 -0.58 -4.76 -8.97
C ALA A 27 -0.69 -3.30 -9.45
N THR A 28 -1.86 -2.71 -9.25
CA THR A 28 -2.09 -1.27 -9.47
C THR A 28 -1.54 -0.43 -8.31
N LEU A 29 -1.49 0.89 -8.52
CA LEU A 29 -1.13 1.85 -7.48
C LEU A 29 -2.06 1.78 -6.26
N GLU A 30 -3.32 1.35 -6.43
CA GLU A 30 -4.26 1.22 -5.32
C GLU A 30 -3.86 0.10 -4.37
N HIS A 31 -3.43 -1.05 -4.91
CA HIS A 31 -2.93 -2.16 -4.09
C HIS A 31 -1.65 -1.77 -3.34
N LEU A 32 -0.76 -1.02 -3.99
CA LEU A 32 0.45 -0.51 -3.36
C LEU A 32 0.11 0.51 -2.28
N LEU A 33 -0.79 1.44 -2.56
CA LEU A 33 -1.21 2.44 -1.60
C LEU A 33 -1.91 1.79 -0.40
N LEU A 34 -2.75 0.78 -0.62
CA LEU A 34 -3.39 0.00 0.42
C LEU A 34 -2.35 -0.73 1.28
N ALA A 35 -1.34 -1.35 0.67
CA ALA A 35 -0.24 -1.99 1.40
C ALA A 35 0.62 -1.00 2.21
N LEU A 36 0.78 0.24 1.72
CA LEU A 36 1.52 1.31 2.39
C LEU A 36 0.73 1.94 3.54
N VAL A 37 -0.61 1.93 3.51
CA VAL A 37 -1.43 2.37 4.64
C VAL A 37 -1.18 1.51 5.89
N ASP A 38 -0.86 0.22 5.70
CA ASP A 38 -0.50 -0.71 6.77
C ASP A 38 0.99 -0.65 7.17
N ASP A 39 1.81 0.14 6.48
CA ASP A 39 3.22 0.36 6.84
C ASP A 39 3.33 1.52 7.83
N GLN A 40 4.00 1.30 8.96
CA GLN A 40 4.04 2.28 10.05
C GLN A 40 4.72 3.59 9.66
N ASP A 41 5.80 3.51 8.87
CA ASP A 41 6.56 4.68 8.44
C ASP A 41 5.76 5.46 7.40
N ALA A 42 5.20 4.77 6.40
CA ALA A 42 4.37 5.40 5.38
C ALA A 42 3.08 6.00 5.97
N ALA A 43 2.42 5.30 6.90
CA ALA A 43 1.25 5.81 7.62
C ALA A 43 1.58 7.07 8.44
N ALA A 44 2.75 7.12 9.08
CA ALA A 44 3.19 8.31 9.80
C ALA A 44 3.38 9.51 8.86
N VAL A 45 3.98 9.30 7.69
CA VAL A 45 4.14 10.35 6.66
C VAL A 45 2.79 10.81 6.12
N MET A 46 1.89 9.89 5.80
CA MET A 46 0.54 10.22 5.31
C MET A 46 -0.25 11.03 6.34
N ARG A 47 -0.19 10.65 7.63
CA ARG A 47 -0.81 11.44 8.72
C ARG A 47 -0.18 12.82 8.87
N ALA A 48 1.15 12.93 8.72
CA ALA A 48 1.83 14.23 8.72
C ALA A 48 1.38 15.11 7.53
N CYS A 49 1.00 14.49 6.40
CA CYS A 49 0.36 15.15 5.26
C CYS A 49 -1.14 15.39 5.45
N SER A 50 -1.71 15.18 6.64
CA SER A 50 -3.14 15.33 6.95
C SER A 50 -4.05 14.41 6.14
N VAL A 51 -3.56 13.25 5.72
CA VAL A 51 -4.36 12.21 5.07
C VAL A 51 -5.13 11.41 6.12
N ASP A 52 -6.45 11.31 5.95
CA ASP A 52 -7.30 10.39 6.72
C ASP A 52 -7.15 8.96 6.16
N LEU A 53 -6.42 8.12 6.90
CA LEU A 53 -6.13 6.75 6.51
C LEU A 53 -7.37 5.84 6.52
N ASP A 54 -8.36 6.10 7.37
CA ASP A 54 -9.59 5.30 7.43
C ASP A 54 -10.49 5.60 6.22
N THR A 55 -10.56 6.87 5.82
CA THR A 55 -11.23 7.27 4.58
C THR A 55 -10.48 6.75 3.35
N LEU A 56 -9.15 6.90 3.31
CA LEU A 56 -8.33 6.39 2.22
C LEU A 56 -8.50 4.88 2.04
N ARG A 57 -8.45 4.11 3.14
CA ARG A 57 -8.61 2.65 3.09
C ARG A 57 -9.96 2.22 2.54
N ARG A 58 -11.05 2.91 2.94
CA ARG A 58 -12.39 2.63 2.40
C ARG A 58 -12.45 2.85 0.89
N ASN A 59 -11.91 3.96 0.41
CA ASN A 59 -11.89 4.30 -1.01
C ASN A 59 -11.04 3.34 -1.87
N LEU A 60 -10.09 2.62 -1.27
CA LEU A 60 -9.22 1.65 -1.97
C LEU A 60 -9.77 0.22 -1.96
N VAL A 61 -10.82 -0.03 -1.18
CA VAL A 61 -11.44 -1.35 -1.02
C VAL A 61 -12.80 -1.44 -1.72
N ASP A 62 -13.49 -0.29 -1.90
CA ASP A 62 -14.63 -0.12 -2.82
C ASP A 62 -14.21 -0.34 -4.30
#